data_AF-A0A943QHR8-F1
#
_entry.id   AF-A0A943QHR8-F1
#
_cell.length_a   1.000
_cell.length_b   1.000
_cell.length_c   1.000
_cell.angle_alpha   90.00
_cell.angle_beta   90.00
_cell.angle_gamma   90.00
#
_symmetry.space_group_name_H-M   'P 1'
#
loop_
_entity.id
_entity.type
_entity.pdbx_description
1 polymer ?
#
loop_
_entity_poly.entity_id
_entity_poly.type
_entity_poly.pdbx_seq_one_letter_code
_entity_poly.pdbx_strand_id
1 'polypeptide(L)'
;MRIFKRILIAGIVIMICSLAFIYTFNGKFTNDLAIKNWDNIYNEDGIEFFYSNSSDEKIKVLKDNYNLEEKIKGVDGQLNKAIRVAEYLGSIITFDDVPSTSRINGFDILKEKTGEKKVSAKDLGIIYRDFLESLGYTARVGEFKRMNVGSNKEKSYYVVEYWSKEYNKWVMIDFIDKGYFDNEGFPCSAMEVLENDIRNYNYTGSSNRSDYIPMLKKTLYTYTINIDNTTDMKRSNSYITYIKDKESIALKFKGNYIGPTIFTENKDLINKNPIDSTVSKDEKAYLILMKKQEKTEDKDNKKQSFIVGAFKDGKILEEYYLKENNNEYRKVNMYTDILFNEGDNIISLSLDGENTVTSIEIKN
;
A
#
# COMPACT_ATOMS: atom_id res chain seq x y z
N MET A 1 40.05 -44.71 -14.28
CA MET A 1 40.48 -43.31 -14.49
C MET A 1 39.47 -42.44 -15.26
N ARG A 2 38.93 -42.87 -16.42
CA ARG A 2 37.96 -42.07 -17.21
C ARG A 2 36.64 -41.76 -16.50
N ILE A 3 36.09 -42.71 -15.74
CA ILE A 3 34.82 -42.53 -14.99
C ILE A 3 35.00 -41.52 -13.86
N PHE A 4 36.10 -41.62 -13.11
CA PHE A 4 36.45 -40.69 -12.03
C PHE A 4 36.62 -39.24 -12.56
N LYS A 5 37.24 -39.09 -13.73
CA LYS A 5 37.40 -37.77 -14.39
C LYS A 5 36.06 -37.17 -14.83
N ARG A 6 35.09 -38.00 -15.26
CA ARG A 6 33.74 -37.56 -15.65
C ARG A 6 32.90 -37.13 -14.44
N ILE A 7 33.00 -37.85 -13.32
CA ILE A 7 32.33 -37.50 -12.05
C ILE A 7 32.87 -36.18 -11.51
N LEU A 8 34.19 -35.97 -11.55
CA LEU A 8 34.83 -34.73 -11.13
C LEU A 8 34.35 -33.53 -11.97
N ILE A 9 34.29 -33.67 -13.29
CA ILE A 9 33.80 -32.62 -14.20
C ILE A 9 32.32 -32.31 -13.94
N ALA A 10 31.47 -33.32 -13.75
CA ALA A 10 30.06 -33.12 -13.44
C ALA A 10 29.86 -32.38 -12.10
N GLY A 11 30.65 -32.72 -11.07
CA GLY A 11 30.63 -32.03 -9.79
C GLY A 11 31.03 -30.55 -9.90
N ILE A 12 32.06 -30.23 -10.71
CA ILE A 12 32.49 -28.85 -10.97
C ILE A 12 31.39 -28.07 -11.71
N VAL A 13 30.75 -28.67 -12.72
CA VAL A 13 29.66 -28.02 -13.48
C VAL A 13 28.46 -27.73 -12.57
N ILE A 14 28.05 -28.68 -11.72
CA ILE A 14 26.95 -28.45 -10.76
C ILE A 14 27.33 -27.33 -9.79
N MET A 15 28.57 -27.30 -9.29
CA MET A 15 29.04 -26.25 -8.40
C MET A 15 29.04 -24.87 -9.07
N ILE A 16 29.52 -24.77 -10.31
CA ILE A 16 29.50 -23.52 -11.09
C ILE A 16 28.06 -23.08 -11.36
N CYS A 17 27.16 -23.98 -11.75
CA CYS A 17 25.74 -23.67 -11.93
C CYS A 17 25.08 -23.23 -10.62
N SER A 18 25.43 -23.84 -9.49
CA SER A 18 24.92 -23.47 -8.17
C SER A 18 25.41 -22.10 -7.75
N LEU A 19 26.69 -21.80 -7.95
CA LEU A 19 27.28 -20.50 -7.64
C LEU A 19 26.75 -19.40 -8.58
N ALA A 20 26.59 -19.71 -9.87
CA ALA A 20 25.98 -18.79 -10.84
C ALA A 20 24.50 -18.54 -10.51
N PHE A 21 23.76 -19.56 -10.08
CA PHE A 21 22.38 -19.44 -9.62
C PHE A 21 22.32 -18.58 -8.34
N ILE A 22 23.14 -18.86 -7.33
CA ILE A 22 23.23 -18.05 -6.10
C ILE A 22 23.60 -16.59 -6.41
N TYR A 23 24.55 -16.36 -7.31
CA TYR A 23 24.99 -15.01 -7.67
C TYR A 23 23.91 -14.25 -8.46
N THR A 24 23.24 -14.89 -9.42
CA THR A 24 22.14 -14.27 -10.18
C THR A 24 20.86 -14.09 -9.36
N PHE A 25 20.59 -14.97 -8.39
CA PHE A 25 19.45 -14.82 -7.48
C PHE A 25 19.74 -13.75 -6.41
N ASN A 26 20.92 -13.76 -5.78
CA ASN A 26 21.26 -12.75 -4.77
C ASN A 26 21.44 -11.35 -5.37
N GLY A 27 21.98 -11.24 -6.59
CA GLY A 27 22.17 -9.97 -7.28
C GLY A 27 20.88 -9.30 -7.78
N LYS A 28 19.74 -10.00 -7.77
CA LYS A 28 18.43 -9.43 -8.13
C LYS A 28 17.65 -8.83 -6.96
N PHE A 29 18.11 -9.02 -5.71
CA PHE A 29 17.31 -8.69 -4.52
C PHE A 29 18.07 -7.92 -3.44
N THR A 30 19.08 -7.13 -3.80
CA THR A 30 19.61 -6.10 -2.91
C THR A 30 18.63 -4.94 -2.84
N ASN A 31 18.24 -4.52 -1.64
CA ASN A 31 17.60 -3.22 -1.43
C ASN A 31 18.67 -2.16 -1.74
N ASP A 32 18.77 -1.77 -3.01
CA ASP A 32 19.79 -0.80 -3.42
C ASP A 32 19.62 0.55 -2.70
N LEU A 33 18.39 0.85 -2.22
CA LEU A 33 18.12 2.05 -1.41
C LEU A 33 18.01 1.72 0.07
N ALA A 34 18.95 2.23 0.86
CA ALA A 34 18.93 2.15 2.31
C ALA A 34 18.63 3.52 2.93
N ILE A 35 17.62 3.59 3.80
CA ILE A 35 17.26 4.81 4.53
C ILE A 35 18.30 5.06 5.64
N LYS A 36 18.98 6.20 5.60
CA LYS A 36 19.95 6.62 6.61
C LYS A 36 19.33 7.57 7.63
N ASN A 37 18.58 8.55 7.13
CA ASN A 37 17.84 9.48 7.95
C ASN A 37 16.49 9.82 7.29
N TRP A 38 15.45 9.98 8.10
CA TRP A 38 14.11 10.33 7.66
C TRP A 38 13.46 11.32 8.64
N ASP A 39 13.81 12.59 8.50
CA ASP A 39 13.09 13.71 9.12
C ASP A 39 11.99 14.18 8.17
N ASN A 40 11.03 13.29 7.93
CA ASN A 40 9.89 13.49 7.04
C ASN A 40 8.70 12.58 7.42
N ILE A 41 8.52 12.34 8.72
CA ILE A 41 7.34 11.61 9.25
C ILE A 41 6.20 12.61 9.42
N TYR A 42 5.08 12.35 8.75
CA TYR A 42 3.88 13.17 8.84
C TYR A 42 3.00 12.70 9.99
N ASN A 43 3.01 13.43 11.11
CA ASN A 43 2.20 13.12 12.29
C ASN A 43 1.07 14.14 12.53
N GLU A 44 0.73 14.90 11.51
CA GLU A 44 -0.29 15.95 11.53
C GLU A 44 -1.60 15.42 10.90
N ASP A 45 -2.60 16.28 10.69
CA ASP A 45 -3.98 15.92 10.32
C ASP A 45 -4.58 16.75 9.17
N GLY A 46 -3.77 17.58 8.51
CA GLY A 46 -4.13 18.38 7.33
C GLY A 46 -4.44 17.58 6.05
N ILE A 47 -4.15 16.27 6.00
CA ILE A 47 -4.52 15.43 4.84
C ILE A 47 -6.04 15.10 4.85
N GLU A 48 -6.68 15.35 3.70
CA GLU A 48 -8.04 14.92 3.39
C GLU A 48 -8.03 13.59 2.64
N PHE A 49 -8.95 12.68 3.00
CA PHE A 49 -9.15 11.42 2.30
C PHE A 49 -10.39 11.50 1.40
N PHE A 50 -10.32 10.90 0.23
CA PHE A 50 -11.40 10.94 -0.76
C PHE A 50 -11.98 9.55 -0.98
N TYR A 51 -13.30 9.49 -1.15
CA TYR A 51 -14.04 8.24 -1.30
C TYR A 51 -15.07 8.36 -2.42
N SER A 52 -15.33 7.24 -3.09
CA SER A 52 -16.45 7.11 -4.00
C SER A 52 -17.77 7.09 -3.24
N ASN A 53 -18.86 7.23 -3.99
CA ASN A 53 -20.21 7.06 -3.45
C ASN A 53 -21.11 6.34 -4.46
N SER A 54 -22.28 5.92 -4.00
CA SER A 54 -23.25 5.16 -4.78
C SER A 54 -23.83 5.91 -5.99
N SER A 55 -23.52 7.21 -6.17
CA SER A 55 -23.96 7.98 -7.33
C SER A 55 -23.00 7.88 -8.52
N ASP A 56 -21.77 7.40 -8.32
CA ASP A 56 -20.79 7.16 -9.38
C ASP A 56 -21.33 6.16 -10.42
N GLU A 57 -21.12 6.46 -11.70
CA GLU A 57 -21.66 5.67 -12.80
C GLU A 57 -21.13 4.24 -12.84
N LYS A 58 -19.83 4.04 -12.60
CA LYS A 58 -19.22 2.70 -12.59
C LYS A 58 -19.72 1.90 -11.39
N ILE A 59 -19.84 2.54 -10.24
CA ILE A 59 -20.38 1.94 -9.02
C ILE A 59 -21.85 1.51 -9.20
N LYS A 60 -22.68 2.35 -9.85
CA LYS A 60 -24.07 2.00 -10.19
C LYS A 60 -24.15 0.78 -11.10
N VAL A 61 -23.33 0.74 -12.16
CA VAL A 61 -23.30 -0.39 -13.09
C VAL A 61 -22.90 -1.69 -12.38
N LEU A 62 -21.97 -1.65 -11.42
CA LEU A 62 -21.65 -2.82 -10.61
C LEU A 62 -22.84 -3.29 -9.77
N LYS A 63 -23.54 -2.35 -9.11
CA LYS A 63 -24.72 -2.67 -8.31
C LYS A 63 -25.78 -3.43 -9.11
N ASP A 64 -26.08 -2.90 -10.30
CA ASP A 64 -27.17 -3.37 -11.14
C ASP A 64 -26.80 -4.69 -11.83
N ASN A 65 -25.61 -4.80 -12.43
CA ASN A 65 -25.16 -6.01 -13.12
C ASN A 65 -25.07 -7.23 -12.20
N TYR A 66 -24.71 -7.01 -10.94
CA TYR A 66 -24.53 -8.08 -9.95
C TYR A 66 -25.71 -8.20 -8.96
N ASN A 67 -26.78 -7.41 -9.14
CA ASN A 67 -27.98 -7.42 -8.31
C ASN A 67 -27.67 -7.38 -6.79
N LEU A 68 -26.72 -6.54 -6.38
CA LEU A 68 -26.13 -6.61 -5.04
C LEU A 68 -27.16 -6.38 -3.92
N GLU A 69 -28.13 -5.50 -4.12
CA GLU A 69 -29.21 -5.23 -3.14
C GLU A 69 -30.03 -6.48 -2.81
N GLU A 70 -30.35 -7.30 -3.81
CA GLU A 70 -31.12 -8.53 -3.60
C GLU A 70 -30.29 -9.59 -2.87
N LYS A 71 -28.96 -9.62 -3.08
CA LYS A 71 -28.06 -10.59 -2.43
C LYS A 71 -27.90 -10.40 -0.93
N ILE A 72 -28.15 -9.18 -0.45
CA ILE A 72 -28.06 -8.81 0.97
C ILE A 72 -29.43 -8.59 1.62
N LYS A 73 -30.52 -8.84 0.89
CA LYS A 73 -31.89 -8.65 1.39
C LYS A 73 -32.17 -9.60 2.55
N GLY A 74 -32.77 -9.06 3.61
CA GLY A 74 -33.07 -9.82 4.83
C GLY A 74 -31.86 -10.09 5.74
N VAL A 75 -30.67 -9.56 5.41
CA VAL A 75 -29.51 -9.59 6.32
C VAL A 75 -29.52 -8.32 7.17
N ASP A 76 -29.46 -8.48 8.49
CA ASP A 76 -29.48 -7.36 9.44
C ASP A 76 -28.08 -6.94 9.87
N GLY A 77 -27.87 -5.62 10.02
CA GLY A 77 -26.61 -5.02 10.44
C GLY A 77 -25.59 -4.79 9.31
N GLN A 78 -24.80 -3.71 9.43
CA GLN A 78 -23.79 -3.35 8.42
C GLN A 78 -22.69 -4.41 8.29
N LEU A 79 -22.24 -4.96 9.42
CA LEU A 79 -21.21 -6.00 9.46
C LEU A 79 -21.62 -7.27 8.72
N ASN A 80 -22.79 -7.82 9.04
CA ASN A 80 -23.26 -9.06 8.41
C ASN A 80 -23.50 -8.87 6.91
N LYS A 81 -24.01 -7.71 6.50
CA LYS A 81 -24.16 -7.36 5.08
C LYS A 81 -22.79 -7.30 4.38
N ALA A 82 -21.77 -6.70 5.00
CA ALA A 82 -20.43 -6.65 4.43
C ALA A 82 -19.84 -8.06 4.25
N ILE A 83 -19.99 -8.95 5.23
CA ILE A 83 -19.58 -10.37 5.11
C ILE A 83 -20.35 -11.07 3.99
N ARG A 84 -21.67 -10.87 3.92
CA ARG A 84 -22.52 -11.44 2.86
C ARG A 84 -22.07 -11.03 1.46
N VAL A 85 -21.62 -9.79 1.29
CA VAL A 85 -21.06 -9.30 0.03
C VAL A 85 -19.75 -10.03 -0.31
N ALA A 86 -18.87 -10.27 0.68
CA ALA A 86 -17.61 -11.01 0.45
C ALA A 86 -17.87 -12.47 0.04
N GLU A 87 -18.84 -13.13 0.69
CA GLU A 87 -19.29 -14.46 0.29
C GLU A 87 -19.80 -14.50 -1.16
N TYR A 88 -20.65 -13.53 -1.51
CA TYR A 88 -21.22 -13.45 -2.85
C TYR A 88 -20.14 -13.15 -3.91
N LEU A 89 -19.21 -12.25 -3.61
CA LEU A 89 -18.08 -11.96 -4.49
C LEU A 89 -17.28 -13.25 -4.78
N GLY A 90 -17.03 -14.08 -3.77
CA GLY A 90 -16.36 -15.36 -3.93
C GLY A 90 -17.06 -16.37 -4.85
N SER A 91 -18.36 -16.16 -5.15
CA SER A 91 -19.10 -16.95 -6.15
C SER A 91 -18.94 -16.42 -7.59
N ILE A 92 -18.50 -15.17 -7.74
CA ILE A 92 -18.26 -14.51 -9.04
C ILE A 92 -16.79 -14.70 -9.43
N ILE A 93 -15.88 -14.36 -8.52
CA ILE A 93 -14.45 -14.30 -8.78
C ILE A 93 -13.67 -14.55 -7.48
N THR A 94 -12.51 -15.21 -7.60
CA THR A 94 -11.65 -15.57 -6.46
C THR A 94 -10.25 -14.97 -6.65
N PHE A 95 -9.40 -15.06 -5.63
CA PHE A 95 -8.00 -14.64 -5.77
C PHE A 95 -7.09 -15.83 -6.16
N ASP A 96 -5.98 -15.53 -6.82
CA ASP A 96 -4.87 -16.45 -7.06
C ASP A 96 -3.54 -15.67 -7.11
N ASP A 97 -2.42 -16.37 -7.19
CA ASP A 97 -1.09 -15.78 -7.37
C ASP A 97 -0.89 -15.34 -8.84
N VAL A 98 -1.59 -14.28 -9.22
CA VAL A 98 -1.51 -13.65 -10.54
C VAL A 98 -1.14 -12.17 -10.42
N PRO A 99 -0.48 -11.59 -11.44
CA PRO A 99 -0.17 -10.16 -11.45
C PRO A 99 -1.45 -9.32 -11.32
N SER A 100 -1.35 -8.23 -10.55
CA SER A 100 -2.44 -7.26 -10.48
C SER A 100 -2.61 -6.52 -11.80
N THR A 101 -3.85 -6.14 -12.09
CA THR A 101 -4.13 -5.19 -13.17
C THR A 101 -3.57 -3.79 -12.83
N SER A 102 -3.49 -2.92 -13.84
CA SER A 102 -3.21 -1.49 -13.64
C SER A 102 -4.48 -0.67 -13.35
N ARG A 103 -5.64 -1.33 -13.21
CA ARG A 103 -6.93 -0.67 -12.99
C ARG A 103 -7.09 -0.26 -11.53
N ILE A 104 -7.92 0.76 -11.33
CA ILE A 104 -8.11 1.43 -10.04
C ILE A 104 -9.54 1.28 -9.48
N ASN A 105 -10.44 0.68 -10.25
CA ASN A 105 -11.83 0.41 -9.87
C ASN A 105 -12.28 -0.98 -10.33
N GLY A 106 -13.23 -1.56 -9.60
CA GLY A 106 -13.74 -2.91 -9.79
C GLY A 106 -14.44 -3.11 -11.13
N PHE A 107 -15.12 -2.09 -11.66
CA PHE A 107 -15.77 -2.16 -12.97
C PHE A 107 -14.77 -2.42 -14.09
N ASP A 108 -13.70 -1.63 -14.16
CA ASP A 108 -12.68 -1.80 -15.19
C ASP A 108 -11.90 -3.11 -15.00
N ILE A 109 -11.65 -3.53 -13.76
CA ILE A 109 -11.01 -4.83 -13.46
C ILE A 109 -11.88 -5.98 -13.99
N LEU A 110 -13.15 -6.03 -13.61
CA LEU A 110 -14.07 -7.10 -14.02
C LEU A 110 -14.28 -7.13 -15.54
N LYS A 111 -14.31 -5.94 -16.17
CA LYS A 111 -14.38 -5.82 -17.63
C LYS A 111 -13.10 -6.36 -18.31
N GLU A 112 -11.92 -6.01 -17.80
CA GLU A 112 -10.65 -6.51 -18.33
C GLU A 112 -10.50 -8.02 -18.13
N LYS A 113 -11.01 -8.53 -17.01
CA LYS A 113 -10.96 -9.94 -16.60
C LYS A 113 -12.18 -10.74 -17.03
N THR A 114 -12.92 -10.27 -18.04
CA THR A 114 -14.12 -10.95 -18.54
C THR A 114 -13.82 -12.40 -18.89
N GLY A 115 -14.50 -13.34 -18.23
CA GLY A 115 -14.33 -14.78 -18.43
C GLY A 115 -13.26 -15.44 -17.57
N GLU A 116 -12.38 -14.67 -16.91
CA GLU A 116 -11.48 -15.18 -15.88
C GLU A 116 -12.22 -15.33 -14.55
N LYS A 117 -11.89 -16.37 -13.78
CA LYS A 117 -12.45 -16.61 -12.43
C LYS A 117 -11.52 -16.21 -11.29
N LYS A 118 -10.35 -15.69 -11.63
CA LYS A 118 -9.23 -15.47 -10.71
C LYS A 118 -8.58 -14.12 -10.96
N VAL A 119 -8.27 -13.39 -9.89
CA VAL A 119 -7.55 -12.11 -9.92
C VAL A 119 -6.54 -12.04 -8.79
N SER A 120 -5.69 -11.01 -8.78
CA SER A 120 -4.79 -10.80 -7.65
C SER A 120 -5.58 -10.43 -6.37
N ALA A 121 -5.00 -10.64 -5.20
CA ALA A 121 -5.61 -10.22 -3.92
C ALA A 121 -5.91 -8.70 -3.88
N LYS A 122 -5.04 -7.88 -4.49
CA LYS A 122 -5.24 -6.43 -4.62
C LYS A 122 -6.48 -6.12 -5.46
N ASP A 123 -6.59 -6.71 -6.65
CA ASP A 123 -7.73 -6.48 -7.54
C ASP A 123 -9.04 -6.96 -6.91
N LEU A 124 -9.02 -8.11 -6.21
CA LEU A 124 -10.18 -8.61 -5.50
C LEU A 124 -10.63 -7.64 -4.39
N GLY A 125 -9.67 -7.05 -3.66
CA GLY A 125 -9.96 -6.02 -2.66
C GLY A 125 -10.58 -4.75 -3.26
N ILE A 126 -10.10 -4.31 -4.43
CA ILE A 126 -10.67 -3.17 -5.16
C ILE A 126 -12.11 -3.47 -5.60
N ILE A 127 -12.37 -4.66 -6.15
CA ILE A 127 -13.74 -5.07 -6.53
C ILE A 127 -14.65 -5.09 -5.30
N TYR A 128 -14.16 -5.67 -4.19
CA TYR A 128 -14.94 -5.76 -2.96
C TYR A 128 -15.27 -4.38 -2.36
N ARG A 129 -14.29 -3.45 -2.34
CA ARG A 129 -14.51 -2.05 -1.95
C ARG A 129 -15.65 -1.44 -2.75
N ASP A 130 -15.59 -1.53 -4.08
CA ASP A 130 -16.58 -0.91 -4.97
C ASP A 130 -17.97 -1.57 -4.81
N PHE A 131 -18.02 -2.87 -4.50
CA PHE A 131 -19.29 -3.56 -4.17
C PHE A 131 -19.91 -2.97 -2.89
N LEU A 132 -19.11 -2.73 -1.85
CA LEU A 132 -19.58 -2.08 -0.63
C LEU A 132 -20.03 -0.63 -0.90
N GLU A 133 -19.25 0.15 -1.64
CA GLU A 133 -19.60 1.54 -2.00
C GLU A 133 -20.90 1.63 -2.79
N SER A 134 -21.17 0.65 -3.66
CA SER A 134 -22.44 0.55 -4.39
C SER A 134 -23.66 0.39 -3.47
N LEU A 135 -23.45 -0.17 -2.28
CA LEU A 135 -24.46 -0.37 -1.26
C LEU A 135 -24.49 0.77 -0.22
N GLY A 136 -23.78 1.87 -0.50
CA GLY A 136 -23.77 3.09 0.31
C GLY A 136 -22.78 3.08 1.48
N TYR A 137 -21.82 2.15 1.50
CA TYR A 137 -20.74 2.15 2.48
C TYR A 137 -19.65 3.14 2.05
N THR A 138 -19.01 3.78 3.01
CA THR A 138 -17.70 4.41 2.77
C THR A 138 -16.64 3.35 3.04
N ALA A 139 -15.87 2.98 2.02
CA ALA A 139 -14.93 1.86 2.12
C ALA A 139 -13.55 2.22 1.54
N ARG A 140 -12.52 1.48 1.97
CA ARG A 140 -11.15 1.62 1.47
C ARG A 140 -10.41 0.29 1.47
N VAL A 141 -9.47 0.14 0.55
CA VAL A 141 -8.55 -1.00 0.54
C VAL A 141 -7.36 -0.66 1.44
N GLY A 142 -7.00 -1.61 2.30
CA GLY A 142 -5.81 -1.54 3.12
C GLY A 142 -4.85 -2.69 2.84
N GLU A 143 -3.56 -2.43 3.08
CA GLU A 143 -2.51 -3.44 2.91
C GLU A 143 -1.61 -3.48 4.14
N PHE A 144 -1.63 -4.62 4.84
CA PHE A 144 -0.60 -4.92 5.82
C PHE A 144 0.68 -5.32 5.09
N LYS A 145 1.81 -4.72 5.45
CA LYS A 145 3.11 -5.09 4.88
C LYS A 145 4.11 -5.36 5.98
N ARG A 146 4.95 -6.35 5.73
CA ARG A 146 6.24 -6.48 6.37
C ARG A 146 7.31 -6.01 5.39
N MET A 147 7.79 -4.79 5.61
CA MET A 147 8.82 -4.15 4.78
C MET A 147 10.22 -4.44 5.35
N ASN A 148 11.25 -4.31 4.50
CA ASN A 148 12.65 -4.22 4.91
C ASN A 148 13.20 -5.42 5.72
N VAL A 149 13.00 -6.64 5.21
CA VAL A 149 13.38 -7.88 5.93
C VAL A 149 14.35 -8.76 5.14
N GLY A 150 15.18 -8.20 4.28
CA GLY A 150 16.01 -8.99 3.36
C GLY A 150 15.18 -9.85 2.37
N SER A 151 15.87 -10.51 1.45
CA SER A 151 15.35 -10.94 0.14
C SER A 151 14.21 -11.98 0.11
N ASN A 152 13.78 -12.58 1.23
CA ASN A 152 12.76 -13.66 1.25
C ASN A 152 11.68 -13.52 2.33
N LYS A 153 11.60 -12.38 3.01
CA LYS A 153 10.72 -12.20 4.17
C LYS A 153 9.68 -11.09 4.00
N GLU A 154 9.72 -10.35 2.90
CA GLU A 154 8.70 -9.37 2.56
C GLU A 154 7.38 -10.05 2.25
N LYS A 155 6.33 -9.60 2.93
CA LYS A 155 5.00 -10.17 2.80
C LYS A 155 3.97 -9.05 2.87
N SER A 156 2.86 -9.25 2.18
CA SER A 156 1.72 -8.38 2.32
C SER A 156 0.42 -9.16 2.39
N TYR A 157 -0.59 -8.52 2.97
CA TYR A 157 -1.94 -9.05 3.09
C TYR A 157 -2.94 -7.91 2.90
N TYR A 158 -3.91 -8.10 2.02
CA TYR A 158 -4.92 -7.08 1.71
C TYR A 158 -6.17 -7.32 2.56
N VAL A 159 -6.74 -6.23 3.03
CA VAL A 159 -8.05 -6.19 3.72
C VAL A 159 -8.85 -5.02 3.17
N VAL A 160 -10.15 -4.97 3.46
CA VAL A 160 -10.98 -3.81 3.16
C VAL A 160 -11.61 -3.32 4.44
N GLU A 161 -11.57 -2.01 4.67
CA GLU A 161 -12.28 -1.39 5.78
C GLU A 161 -13.51 -0.66 5.27
N TYR A 162 -14.57 -0.64 6.08
CA TYR A 162 -15.69 0.29 5.90
C TYR A 162 -15.91 1.11 7.16
N TRP A 163 -16.41 2.34 7.00
CA TRP A 163 -16.77 3.17 8.14
C TRP A 163 -18.12 2.73 8.72
N SER A 164 -18.12 2.23 9.95
CA SER A 164 -19.34 1.90 10.69
C SER A 164 -19.83 3.11 11.46
N LYS A 165 -21.04 3.57 11.15
CA LYS A 165 -21.71 4.61 11.94
C LYS A 165 -22.17 4.10 13.30
N GLU A 166 -22.45 2.80 13.40
CA GLU A 166 -22.86 2.13 14.65
C GLU A 166 -21.73 2.13 15.68
N TYR A 167 -20.51 1.79 15.25
CA TYR A 167 -19.34 1.74 16.13
C TYR A 167 -18.50 3.03 16.11
N ASN A 168 -18.87 4.00 15.27
CA ASN A 168 -18.14 5.24 15.04
C ASN A 168 -16.64 5.02 14.77
N LYS A 169 -16.33 4.01 13.95
CA LYS A 169 -14.97 3.65 13.58
C LYS A 169 -14.90 2.88 12.26
N TRP A 170 -13.69 2.77 11.72
CA TRP A 170 -13.38 1.82 10.66
C TRP A 170 -13.48 0.39 11.17
N VAL A 171 -14.09 -0.48 10.37
CA VAL A 171 -14.22 -1.91 10.63
C VAL A 171 -13.53 -2.68 9.53
N MET A 172 -12.59 -3.54 9.90
CA MET A 172 -11.82 -4.37 8.97
C MET A 172 -12.60 -5.64 8.61
N ILE A 173 -12.75 -5.85 7.30
CA ILE A 173 -13.20 -7.12 6.73
C ILE A 173 -12.02 -7.78 5.99
N ASP A 174 -11.76 -9.03 6.35
CA ASP A 174 -10.99 -9.92 5.51
C ASP A 174 -11.91 -10.50 4.44
N PHE A 175 -11.89 -9.90 3.25
CA PHE A 175 -12.73 -10.33 2.14
C PHE A 175 -12.26 -11.64 1.49
N ILE A 176 -11.01 -12.05 1.74
CA ILE A 176 -10.48 -13.32 1.25
C ILE A 176 -11.04 -14.46 2.09
N ASP A 177 -10.95 -14.31 3.42
CA ASP A 177 -11.43 -15.30 4.36
C ASP A 177 -12.91 -15.15 4.73
N LYS A 178 -13.55 -14.08 4.24
CA LYS A 178 -14.95 -13.72 4.48
C LYS A 178 -15.22 -13.53 5.97
N GLY A 179 -14.29 -12.85 6.62
CA GLY A 179 -14.19 -12.82 8.06
C GLY A 179 -13.88 -11.45 8.64
N TYR A 180 -13.89 -11.38 9.96
CA TYR A 180 -13.53 -10.21 10.74
C TYR A 180 -12.98 -10.64 12.10
N PHE A 181 -12.33 -9.69 12.76
CA PHE A 181 -11.92 -9.81 14.15
C PHE A 181 -12.87 -9.01 15.03
N ASP A 182 -13.15 -9.51 16.23
CA ASP A 182 -13.81 -8.73 17.27
C ASP A 182 -13.09 -8.85 18.62
N ASN A 183 -13.23 -7.80 19.41
CA ASN A 183 -12.84 -7.76 20.80
C ASN A 183 -14.11 -7.62 21.64
N GLU A 184 -14.48 -8.67 22.37
CA GLU A 184 -15.68 -8.69 23.22
C GLU A 184 -16.97 -8.29 22.46
N GLY A 185 -17.11 -8.73 21.20
CA GLY A 185 -18.27 -8.42 20.37
C GLY A 185 -18.20 -7.10 19.61
N PHE A 186 -17.14 -6.30 19.78
CA PHE A 186 -16.90 -5.09 19.00
C PHE A 186 -15.94 -5.38 17.85
N PRO A 187 -16.35 -5.21 16.58
CA PRO A 187 -15.49 -5.54 15.45
C PRO A 187 -14.28 -4.62 15.40
N CYS A 188 -13.11 -5.15 15.04
CA CYS A 188 -11.85 -4.44 15.05
C CYS A 188 -11.59 -3.67 13.73
N SER A 189 -10.91 -2.53 13.82
CA SER A 189 -10.26 -1.85 12.70
C SER A 189 -8.95 -2.55 12.34
N ALA A 190 -8.39 -2.23 11.17
CA ALA A 190 -7.09 -2.74 10.75
C ALA A 190 -5.98 -2.26 11.70
N MET A 191 -6.11 -1.04 12.23
CA MET A 191 -5.18 -0.50 13.22
C MET A 191 -5.24 -1.24 14.55
N GLU A 192 -6.43 -1.61 15.02
CA GLU A 192 -6.59 -2.42 16.25
C GLU A 192 -5.99 -3.82 16.09
N VAL A 193 -6.11 -4.41 14.89
CA VAL A 193 -5.47 -5.68 14.51
C VAL A 193 -3.95 -5.54 14.42
N LEU A 194 -3.44 -4.43 13.87
CA LEU A 194 -2.00 -4.19 13.73
C LEU A 194 -1.29 -3.97 15.07
N GLU A 195 -1.88 -3.17 15.94
CA GLU A 195 -1.23 -2.66 17.15
C GLU A 195 -1.24 -3.65 18.32
N ASN A 196 -2.23 -4.53 18.36
CA ASN A 196 -2.45 -5.43 19.48
C ASN A 196 -2.10 -6.87 19.13
N ASP A 197 -1.99 -7.71 20.16
CA ASP A 197 -1.84 -9.14 19.93
C ASP A 197 -3.18 -9.76 19.52
N ILE A 198 -3.34 -9.99 18.21
CA ILE A 198 -4.56 -10.56 17.61
C ILE A 198 -4.98 -11.93 18.18
N ARG A 199 -4.11 -12.59 18.95
CA ARG A 199 -4.43 -13.81 19.71
C ARG A 199 -5.44 -13.57 20.83
N ASN A 200 -5.63 -12.33 21.24
CA ASN A 200 -6.61 -11.96 22.26
C ASN A 200 -8.00 -11.67 21.65
N TYR A 201 -8.09 -11.58 20.33
CA TYR A 201 -9.35 -11.32 19.63
C TYR A 201 -10.04 -12.61 19.22
N ASN A 202 -11.36 -12.52 19.18
CA ASN A 202 -12.19 -13.49 18.49
C ASN A 202 -12.00 -13.31 16.98
N TYR A 203 -12.12 -14.42 16.27
CA TYR A 203 -12.00 -14.46 14.83
C TYR A 203 -13.15 -15.26 14.25
N THR A 204 -13.87 -14.63 13.34
CA THR A 204 -14.92 -15.26 12.53
C THR A 204 -14.44 -15.26 11.10
N GLY A 205 -14.36 -16.42 10.46
CA GLY A 205 -13.86 -16.57 9.08
C GLY A 205 -13.98 -18.01 8.58
N SER A 206 -13.64 -18.21 7.31
CA SER A 206 -13.58 -19.51 6.63
C SER A 206 -12.39 -20.36 7.08
N SER A 207 -11.28 -19.74 7.47
CA SER A 207 -10.06 -20.45 7.89
C SER A 207 -10.07 -20.83 9.36
N ASN A 208 -9.36 -21.92 9.69
CA ASN A 208 -9.09 -22.26 11.08
C ASN A 208 -8.23 -21.18 11.73
N ARG A 209 -8.70 -20.66 12.87
CA ARG A 209 -7.99 -19.63 13.66
C ARG A 209 -6.54 -20.01 13.97
N SER A 210 -6.26 -21.30 14.26
CA SER A 210 -4.91 -21.79 14.57
C SER A 210 -3.91 -21.60 13.44
N ASP A 211 -4.38 -21.61 12.19
CA ASP A 211 -3.55 -21.51 10.98
C ASP A 211 -3.50 -20.07 10.48
N TYR A 212 -4.65 -19.40 10.53
CA TYR A 212 -4.83 -18.04 10.05
C TYR A 212 -4.06 -17.01 10.88
N ILE A 213 -4.15 -17.07 12.22
CA ILE A 213 -3.47 -16.11 13.11
C ILE A 213 -1.96 -16.09 12.89
N PRO A 214 -1.23 -17.22 12.88
CA PRO A 214 0.20 -17.22 12.58
C PRO A 214 0.54 -16.75 11.16
N MET A 215 -0.35 -16.95 10.18
CA MET A 215 -0.16 -16.44 8.82
C MET A 215 -0.24 -14.91 8.81
N LEU A 216 -1.34 -14.33 9.33
CA LEU A 216 -1.58 -12.89 9.33
C LEU A 216 -0.51 -12.14 10.14
N LYS A 217 -0.09 -12.66 11.32
CA LYS A 217 0.99 -12.04 12.13
C LYS A 217 2.30 -11.84 11.37
N LYS A 218 2.55 -12.56 10.28
CA LYS A 218 3.77 -12.38 9.46
C LYS A 218 3.73 -11.09 8.61
N THR A 219 2.58 -10.42 8.49
CA THR A 219 2.39 -9.19 7.70
C THR A 219 2.07 -7.95 8.54
N LEU A 220 1.67 -8.11 9.81
CA LEU A 220 1.26 -7.02 10.72
C LEU A 220 2.44 -6.16 11.24
N TYR A 221 3.06 -5.37 10.36
CA TYR A 221 4.16 -4.45 10.72
C TYR A 221 3.83 -3.00 10.33
N THR A 222 3.46 -2.77 9.08
CA THR A 222 2.95 -1.49 8.59
C THR A 222 1.55 -1.66 8.00
N TYR A 223 0.82 -0.57 7.87
CA TYR A 223 -0.48 -0.55 7.21
C TYR A 223 -0.58 0.62 6.24
N THR A 224 -0.85 0.30 4.97
CA THR A 224 -0.94 1.28 3.88
C THR A 224 -2.39 1.43 3.41
N ILE A 225 -2.82 2.66 3.20
CA ILE A 225 -4.09 3.02 2.54
C ILE A 225 -3.86 4.09 1.47
N ASN A 226 -4.76 4.17 0.48
CA ASN A 226 -4.75 5.27 -0.49
C ASN A 226 -5.32 6.55 0.14
N ILE A 227 -4.80 7.71 -0.26
CA ILE A 227 -5.42 9.00 0.05
C ILE A 227 -6.71 9.17 -0.76
N ASP A 228 -6.65 8.83 -2.05
CA ASP A 228 -7.82 8.83 -2.93
C ASP A 228 -8.34 7.41 -3.17
N ASN A 229 -9.56 7.14 -2.72
CA ASN A 229 -10.26 5.88 -2.88
C ASN A 229 -11.42 5.98 -3.88
N THR A 230 -11.51 7.07 -4.68
CA THR A 230 -12.52 7.17 -5.72
C THR A 230 -12.27 6.19 -6.88
N THR A 231 -13.26 5.98 -7.73
CA THR A 231 -13.15 5.14 -8.94
C THR A 231 -12.21 5.71 -10.01
N ASP A 232 -11.92 7.01 -9.96
CA ASP A 232 -11.07 7.72 -10.92
C ASP A 232 -9.71 8.16 -10.36
N MET A 233 -9.53 8.14 -9.04
CA MET A 233 -8.31 8.48 -8.30
C MET A 233 -7.60 9.75 -8.81
N LYS A 234 -8.37 10.78 -9.18
CA LYS A 234 -7.81 12.00 -9.79
C LYS A 234 -7.30 13.03 -8.78
N ARG A 235 -7.71 12.94 -7.51
CA ARG A 235 -7.35 13.92 -6.49
C ARG A 235 -5.98 13.64 -5.89
N SER A 236 -5.60 12.37 -5.79
CA SER A 236 -4.27 11.97 -5.34
C SER A 236 -3.89 10.59 -5.85
N ASN A 237 -2.61 10.41 -6.21
CA ASN A 237 -2.01 9.10 -6.48
C ASN A 237 -1.17 8.58 -5.31
N SER A 238 -1.23 9.28 -4.16
CA SER A 238 -0.37 9.04 -3.01
C SER A 238 -1.02 8.14 -1.96
N TYR A 239 -0.17 7.54 -1.15
CA TYR A 239 -0.52 6.58 -0.12
C TYR A 239 -0.09 7.12 1.24
N ILE A 240 -0.81 6.73 2.30
CA ILE A 240 -0.33 6.88 3.67
C ILE A 240 0.02 5.50 4.20
N THR A 241 1.20 5.38 4.80
CA THR A 241 1.63 4.16 5.49
C THR A 241 1.90 4.47 6.95
N TYR A 242 1.13 3.85 7.83
CA TYR A 242 1.44 3.82 9.24
C TYR A 242 2.61 2.87 9.52
N ILE A 243 3.57 3.34 10.32
CA ILE A 243 4.73 2.60 10.77
C ILE A 243 4.80 2.64 12.31
N LYS A 244 5.32 1.57 12.92
CA LYS A 244 5.62 1.52 14.36
C LYS A 244 6.98 2.11 14.70
N ASP A 245 7.88 2.10 13.71
CA ASP A 245 9.26 2.53 13.83
C ASP A 245 9.80 2.96 12.46
N LYS A 246 10.81 3.84 12.47
CA LYS A 246 11.45 4.35 11.25
C LYS A 246 12.24 3.28 10.47
N GLU A 247 12.59 2.15 11.09
CA GLU A 247 13.29 1.04 10.43
C GLU A 247 12.41 0.35 9.38
N SER A 248 11.09 0.47 9.55
CA SER A 248 10.08 -0.05 8.63
C SER A 248 9.91 0.79 7.35
N ILE A 249 10.55 1.96 7.25
CA ILE A 249 10.50 2.80 6.05
C ILE A 249 11.32 2.15 4.94
N ALA A 250 10.68 1.96 3.78
CA ALA A 250 11.34 1.47 2.58
C ALA A 250 10.73 2.08 1.32
N LEU A 251 11.57 2.31 0.30
CA LEU A 251 11.13 2.83 -1.01
C LEU A 251 10.96 1.72 -2.05
N LYS A 252 11.31 0.47 -1.71
CA LYS A 252 11.08 -0.72 -2.52
C LYS A 252 10.29 -1.76 -1.72
N PHE A 253 9.53 -2.57 -2.42
CA PHE A 253 8.82 -3.75 -1.92
C PHE A 253 8.81 -4.83 -3.01
N LYS A 254 9.26 -6.03 -2.67
CA LYS A 254 9.46 -7.18 -3.57
C LYS A 254 10.25 -6.79 -4.84
N GLY A 255 11.31 -6.02 -4.66
CA GLY A 255 12.19 -5.53 -5.73
C GLY A 255 11.63 -4.38 -6.58
N ASN A 256 10.38 -3.96 -6.36
CA ASN A 256 9.75 -2.86 -7.12
C ASN A 256 9.70 -1.58 -6.28
N TYR A 257 9.81 -0.42 -6.90
CA TYR A 257 9.57 0.86 -6.21
C TYR A 257 8.11 0.97 -5.78
N ILE A 258 7.89 1.45 -4.55
CA ILE A 258 6.55 1.79 -4.10
C ILE A 258 6.09 3.11 -4.74
N GLY A 259 4.77 3.33 -4.78
CA GLY A 259 4.20 4.62 -5.18
C GLY A 259 4.53 5.74 -4.19
N PRO A 260 4.18 7.00 -4.52
CA PRO A 260 4.43 8.13 -3.64
C PRO A 260 3.74 7.93 -2.29
N THR A 261 4.55 7.73 -1.24
CA THR A 261 4.07 7.29 0.06
C THR A 261 4.50 8.27 1.15
N ILE A 262 3.53 8.68 1.95
CA ILE A 262 3.72 9.48 3.15
C ILE A 262 3.74 8.50 4.34
N PHE A 263 4.77 8.59 5.18
CA PHE A 263 4.91 7.75 6.36
C PHE A 263 4.43 8.50 7.61
N THR A 264 3.71 7.80 8.48
CA THR A 264 3.13 8.36 9.71
C THR A 264 3.28 7.38 10.87
N GLU A 265 3.45 7.91 12.07
CA GLU A 265 3.30 7.20 13.35
C GLU A 265 1.97 7.60 14.03
N ASN A 266 1.21 8.52 13.42
CA ASN A 266 -0.07 9.00 13.92
C ASN A 266 -1.21 8.04 13.51
N LYS A 267 -1.72 7.29 14.48
CA LYS A 267 -2.84 6.35 14.29
C LYS A 267 -4.15 7.08 14.00
N ASP A 268 -4.34 8.28 14.54
CA ASP A 268 -5.56 9.05 14.39
C ASP A 268 -5.73 9.53 12.95
N LEU A 269 -4.63 9.77 12.23
CA LEU A 269 -4.66 10.05 10.80
C LEU A 269 -5.24 8.87 10.00
N ILE A 270 -4.86 7.63 10.31
CA ILE A 270 -5.42 6.43 9.67
C ILE A 270 -6.87 6.21 10.10
N ASN A 271 -7.17 6.42 11.38
CA ASN A 271 -8.50 6.23 11.95
C ASN A 271 -9.46 7.41 11.72
N LYS A 272 -9.02 8.43 10.98
CA LYS A 272 -9.78 9.65 10.72
C LYS A 272 -11.19 9.32 10.23
N ASN A 273 -12.18 9.99 10.80
CA ASN A 273 -13.57 9.87 10.40
C ASN A 273 -13.73 10.43 8.98
N PRO A 274 -14.19 9.66 7.99
CA PRO A 274 -14.29 10.10 6.60
C PRO A 274 -15.39 11.14 6.37
N ILE A 275 -16.25 11.39 7.37
CA ILE A 275 -17.31 12.39 7.33
C ILE A 275 -16.80 13.72 7.91
N ASP A 276 -15.71 13.69 8.66
CA ASP A 276 -15.13 14.89 9.24
C ASP A 276 -14.41 15.71 8.16
N SER A 277 -14.76 16.98 8.09
CA SER A 277 -14.24 17.94 7.11
C SER A 277 -13.34 18.99 7.75
N THR A 278 -13.00 18.85 9.04
CA THR A 278 -12.03 19.77 9.67
C THR A 278 -10.68 19.63 9.00
N VAL A 279 -10.22 20.75 8.43
CA VAL A 279 -8.88 20.89 7.87
C VAL A 279 -8.03 21.61 8.90
N SER A 280 -7.01 20.91 9.34
CA SER A 280 -5.98 21.42 10.21
C SER A 280 -4.83 22.01 9.40
N LYS A 281 -4.08 22.92 10.02
CA LYS A 281 -2.90 23.50 9.41
C LYS A 281 -1.67 22.74 9.87
N ASP A 282 -0.85 22.37 8.90
CA ASP A 282 0.39 21.68 9.11
C ASP A 282 1.43 22.63 9.74
N GLU A 283 2.27 22.13 10.66
CA GLU A 283 3.30 22.95 11.32
C GLU A 283 4.45 23.22 10.35
N LYS A 284 4.84 22.19 9.59
CA LYS A 284 5.92 22.26 8.59
C LYS A 284 5.50 21.70 7.23
N ALA A 285 6.40 21.79 6.26
CA ALA A 285 6.22 21.17 4.95
C ALA A 285 7.00 19.86 4.87
N TYR A 286 6.52 18.96 4.01
CA TYR A 286 7.01 17.59 3.90
C TYR A 286 7.38 17.25 2.46
N LEU A 287 8.30 16.30 2.29
CA LEU A 287 8.73 15.78 0.99
C LEU A 287 7.87 14.59 0.58
N ILE A 288 7.58 14.48 -0.72
CA ILE A 288 7.04 13.28 -1.34
C ILE A 288 7.87 12.87 -2.54
N LEU A 289 8.14 11.57 -2.67
CA LEU A 289 9.05 11.00 -3.66
C LEU A 289 8.32 9.98 -4.51
N MET A 290 8.58 9.98 -5.80
CA MET A 290 8.09 8.94 -6.72
C MET A 290 9.20 8.56 -7.69
N LYS A 291 9.48 7.27 -7.85
CA LYS A 291 10.41 6.82 -8.91
C LYS A 291 9.83 7.24 -10.26
N LYS A 292 10.64 7.94 -11.06
CA LYS A 292 10.26 8.29 -12.44
C LYS A 292 10.19 7.02 -13.28
N GLN A 293 9.09 6.85 -14.02
CA GLN A 293 8.95 5.77 -14.98
C GLN A 293 9.94 5.98 -16.13
N GLU A 294 10.83 5.01 -16.35
CA GLU A 294 11.79 5.05 -17.45
C GLU A 294 11.10 4.72 -18.77
N LYS A 295 11.38 5.49 -19.82
CA LYS A 295 11.03 5.10 -21.19
C LYS A 295 12.00 3.99 -21.62
N THR A 296 11.56 3.11 -22.50
CA THR A 296 12.22 1.84 -22.89
C THR A 296 13.68 2.00 -23.38
N GLU A 297 14.14 3.21 -23.68
CA GLU A 297 15.44 3.54 -24.27
C GLU A 297 16.54 3.91 -23.24
N ASP A 298 16.22 4.11 -21.95
CA ASP A 298 17.18 4.61 -20.94
C ASP A 298 17.79 3.53 -20.02
N LYS A 299 17.62 2.24 -20.34
CA LYS A 299 18.00 1.11 -19.48
C LYS A 299 19.51 0.98 -19.18
N ASP A 300 20.36 1.71 -19.90
CA ASP A 300 21.82 1.65 -19.76
C ASP A 300 22.39 2.64 -18.72
N ASN A 301 21.58 3.58 -18.21
CA ASN A 301 22.02 4.51 -17.16
C ASN A 301 21.65 4.00 -15.77
N LYS A 302 22.66 3.63 -14.97
CA LYS A 302 22.53 3.26 -13.54
C LYS A 302 21.96 4.37 -12.63
N LYS A 303 21.66 5.56 -13.15
CA LYS A 303 21.18 6.71 -12.37
C LYS A 303 19.69 6.59 -12.13
N GLN A 304 19.29 6.48 -10.86
CA GLN A 304 17.88 6.37 -10.50
C GLN A 304 17.26 7.78 -10.42
N SER A 305 16.36 8.11 -11.35
CA SER A 305 15.64 9.39 -11.35
C SER A 305 14.36 9.32 -10.52
N PHE A 306 14.17 10.30 -9.64
CA PHE A 306 12.99 10.49 -8.80
C PHE A 306 12.33 11.83 -9.09
N ILE A 307 11.00 11.84 -9.08
CA ILE A 307 10.20 13.06 -9.02
C ILE A 307 10.02 13.40 -7.53
N VAL A 308 10.31 14.64 -7.17
CA VAL A 308 10.13 15.16 -5.81
C VAL A 308 9.12 16.29 -5.83
N GLY A 309 8.19 16.23 -4.88
CA GLY A 309 7.28 17.32 -4.53
C GLY A 309 7.47 17.71 -3.07
N ALA A 310 6.98 18.90 -2.72
CA ALA A 310 6.75 19.27 -1.33
C ALA A 310 5.25 19.48 -1.11
N PHE A 311 4.74 19.08 0.05
CA PHE A 311 3.34 19.29 0.43
C PHE A 311 3.22 19.92 1.81
N LYS A 312 2.12 20.65 2.00
CA LYS A 312 1.68 21.24 3.25
C LYS A 312 0.16 21.44 3.20
N ASP A 313 -0.52 21.30 4.32
CA ASP A 313 -1.97 21.43 4.47
C ASP A 313 -2.72 20.50 3.49
N GLY A 314 -2.20 19.27 3.34
CA GLY A 314 -2.75 18.25 2.43
C GLY A 314 -2.59 18.56 0.92
N LYS A 315 -1.82 19.59 0.54
CA LYS A 315 -1.66 20.03 -0.85
C LYS A 315 -0.21 20.20 -1.24
N ILE A 316 0.08 19.98 -2.53
CA ILE A 316 1.40 20.25 -3.10
C ILE A 316 1.65 21.75 -3.10
N LEU A 317 2.82 22.16 -2.62
CA LEU A 317 3.25 23.55 -2.61
C LEU A 317 3.49 24.03 -4.04
N GLU A 318 2.99 25.22 -4.37
CA GLU A 318 3.25 25.85 -5.67
C GLU A 318 4.72 26.22 -5.81
N GLU A 319 5.36 26.64 -4.72
CA GLU A 319 6.74 27.11 -4.68
C GLU A 319 7.42 26.72 -3.36
N TYR A 320 8.66 26.24 -3.47
CA TYR A 320 9.54 25.91 -2.34
C TYR A 320 11.00 25.83 -2.81
N TYR A 321 11.91 25.55 -1.88
CA TYR A 321 13.33 25.41 -2.18
C TYR A 321 13.83 24.02 -1.82
N LEU A 322 14.63 23.43 -2.71
CA LEU A 322 15.32 22.17 -2.45
C LEU A 322 16.84 22.36 -2.48
N LYS A 323 17.51 21.62 -1.63
CA LYS A 323 18.96 21.43 -1.65
C LYS A 323 19.26 19.94 -1.79
N GLU A 324 20.10 19.61 -2.75
CA GLU A 324 20.61 18.26 -3.00
C GLU A 324 22.06 18.20 -2.51
N ASN A 325 22.35 17.34 -1.53
CA ASN A 325 23.67 17.22 -0.89
C ASN A 325 24.19 18.57 -0.37
N ASN A 326 25.40 18.97 -0.77
CA ASN A 326 26.06 20.21 -0.35
C ASN A 326 25.85 21.37 -1.33
N ASN A 327 24.89 21.26 -2.25
CA ASN A 327 24.59 22.34 -3.20
C ASN A 327 23.85 23.51 -2.52
N GLU A 328 23.66 24.61 -3.25
CA GLU A 328 22.81 25.71 -2.81
C GLU A 328 21.33 25.37 -2.97
N TYR A 329 20.48 26.06 -2.21
CA TYR A 329 19.03 25.95 -2.39
C TYR A 329 18.63 26.48 -3.77
N ARG A 330 17.87 25.67 -4.49
CA ARG A 330 17.22 26.07 -5.74
C ARG A 330 15.72 26.11 -5.57
N LYS A 331 15.10 27.13 -6.15
CA LYS A 331 13.65 27.27 -6.21
C LYS A 331 13.03 26.19 -7.11
N VAL A 332 11.91 25.63 -6.68
CA VAL A 332 11.16 24.58 -7.36
C VAL A 332 9.69 24.99 -7.44
N ASN A 333 9.09 24.79 -8.61
CA ASN A 333 7.67 25.02 -8.85
C ASN A 333 6.94 23.67 -8.88
N MET A 334 6.16 23.37 -7.85
CA MET A 334 5.44 22.09 -7.62
C MET A 334 6.33 20.84 -7.55
N TYR A 335 6.97 20.46 -8.65
CA TYR A 335 7.76 19.23 -8.77
C TYR A 335 9.08 19.48 -9.47
N THR A 336 10.06 18.64 -9.16
CA THR A 336 11.33 18.58 -9.88
C THR A 336 11.85 17.16 -9.93
N ASP A 337 12.65 16.88 -10.95
CA ASP A 337 13.40 15.64 -11.02
C ASP A 337 14.71 15.79 -10.24
N ILE A 338 15.08 14.74 -9.53
CA ILE A 338 16.40 14.57 -8.91
C ILE A 338 17.00 13.24 -9.35
N LEU A 339 18.33 13.18 -9.34
CA LEU A 339 19.08 11.97 -9.69
C LEU A 339 19.80 11.46 -8.45
N PHE A 340 19.50 10.22 -8.06
CA PHE A 340 20.27 9.54 -7.03
C PHE A 340 21.58 9.06 -7.64
N ASN A 341 22.68 9.54 -7.06
CA ASN A 341 24.03 9.10 -7.36
C ASN A 341 24.39 7.91 -6.47
N GLU A 342 25.47 7.21 -6.81
CA GLU A 342 26.02 6.16 -5.93
C GLU A 342 26.49 6.78 -4.60
N GLY A 343 26.17 6.14 -3.48
CA GLY A 343 26.46 6.64 -2.15
C GLY A 343 25.29 7.39 -1.51
N ASP A 344 25.61 8.31 -0.60
CA ASP A 344 24.60 9.02 0.20
C ASP A 344 24.00 10.18 -0.60
N ASN A 345 22.67 10.24 -0.63
CA ASN A 345 21.90 11.29 -1.28
C ASN A 345 21.04 11.99 -0.23
N ILE A 346 21.32 13.28 0.02
CA ILE A 346 20.60 14.12 0.96
C ILE A 346 19.68 15.07 0.18
N ILE A 347 18.41 15.14 0.58
CA ILE A 347 17.44 16.10 0.05
C ILE A 347 16.91 16.90 1.22
N SER A 348 17.10 18.22 1.19
CA SER A 348 16.60 19.14 2.20
C SER A 348 15.58 20.09 1.61
N LEU A 349 14.45 20.23 2.28
CA LEU A 349 13.35 21.15 1.96
C LEU A 349 13.49 22.43 2.76
N SER A 350 13.24 23.57 2.12
CA SER A 350 13.14 24.89 2.75
C SER A 350 11.96 25.67 2.16
N LEU A 351 11.35 26.53 2.98
CA LEU A 351 10.28 27.44 2.56
C LEU A 351 10.77 28.87 2.27
N ASP A 352 11.95 29.24 2.78
CA ASP A 352 12.54 30.58 2.65
C ASP A 352 13.85 30.59 1.84
N GLY A 353 14.37 29.41 1.47
CA GLY A 353 15.64 29.27 0.76
C GLY A 353 16.87 29.30 1.68
N GLU A 354 16.68 29.37 3.00
CA GLU A 354 17.77 29.48 3.98
C GLU A 354 17.69 28.37 5.03
N ASN A 355 16.51 28.18 5.64
CA ASN A 355 16.28 27.28 6.75
C ASN A 355 15.69 25.94 6.28
N THR A 356 16.32 24.83 6.66
CA THR A 356 15.78 23.48 6.42
C THR A 356 14.57 23.23 7.33
N VAL A 357 13.44 22.84 6.75
CA VAL A 357 12.25 22.39 7.50
C VAL A 357 12.14 20.87 7.61
N THR A 358 12.62 20.15 6.60
CA THR A 358 12.51 18.69 6.46
C THR A 358 13.73 18.20 5.68
N SER A 359 14.26 17.03 6.04
CA SER A 359 15.38 16.44 5.30
C SER A 359 15.34 14.91 5.34
N ILE A 360 15.77 14.30 4.24
CA ILE A 360 15.91 12.86 4.12
C ILE A 360 17.29 12.51 3.57
N GLU A 361 17.81 11.36 3.97
CA GLU A 361 19.09 10.82 3.52
C GLU A 361 18.92 9.36 3.12
N ILE A 362 19.24 9.07 1.86
CA ILE A 362 19.06 7.75 1.25
C ILE A 362 20.38 7.35 0.60
N LYS A 363 20.88 6.17 0.96
CA LYS A 363 22.05 5.56 0.34
C LYS A 363 21.62 4.72 -0.85
N ASN A 364 22.24 4.94 -2.02
CA ASN A 364 22.02 4.21 -3.27
C ASN A 364 23.26 3.44 -3.74
#